data_AF-A0A920DR68-F1
#
_entry.id   AF-A0A920DR68-F1
#
_cell.length_a   1.000
_cell.length_b   1.000
_cell.length_c   1.000
_cell.angle_alpha   90.00
_cell.angle_beta   90.00
_cell.angle_gamma   90.00
#
_symmetry.space_group_name_H-M   'P 1'
#
loop_
_entity.id
_entity.type
_entity.pdbx_description
1 polymer ?
#
loop_
_entity_poly.entity_id
_entity_poly.type
_entity_poly.pdbx_seq_one_letter_code
_entity_poly.pdbx_strand_id
1 'polypeptide(L)' 'MMGYIRNQSAPADLVLSNLIECNILVMAKDEYGNVLIPSWNYNGIGNMVPGKGYQIKVAENTLLHFYQTILITE' A
#
# COMPACT_ATOMS: atom_id res chain seq x y z
N MET A 1 9.49 8.26 -0.99
CA MET A 1 8.16 8.40 -1.63
C MET A 1 8.11 7.42 -2.79
N MET A 2 6.97 6.79 -3.03
CA MET A 2 6.78 5.75 -4.06
C MET A 2 5.51 6.05 -4.86
N GLY A 3 5.56 5.90 -6.18
CA GLY A 3 4.40 6.06 -7.06
C GLY A 3 3.61 4.77 -7.21
N TYR A 4 2.29 4.84 -7.13
CA TYR A 4 1.43 3.67 -7.32
C TYR A 4 1.30 3.32 -8.82
N ILE A 5 1.86 2.17 -9.20
CA ILE A 5 2.04 1.77 -10.60
C ILE A 5 0.94 0.85 -11.16
N ARG A 6 -0.01 0.40 -10.33
CA ARG A 6 -1.14 -0.40 -10.85
C ARG A 6 -2.09 0.50 -11.63
N ASN A 7 -2.77 -0.07 -12.63
CA ASN A 7 -3.73 0.64 -13.48
C ASN A 7 -5.15 0.72 -12.88
N GLN A 8 -5.38 0.06 -11.75
CA GLN A 8 -6.66 0.05 -11.05
C GLN A 8 -6.43 0.37 -9.58
N SER A 9 -7.34 1.14 -9.00
CA SER A 9 -7.30 1.43 -7.57
C SER A 9 -7.52 0.16 -6.76
N ALA A 10 -6.84 0.06 -5.62
CA ALA A 10 -7.03 -1.05 -4.69
C ALA A 10 -6.85 -0.60 -3.23
N PRO A 11 -7.45 -1.29 -2.25
CA PRO A 11 -7.29 -0.97 -0.84
C PRO A 11 -5.81 -0.93 -0.43
N ALA A 12 -5.41 0.10 0.31
CA ALA A 12 -4.01 0.35 0.67
C ALA A 12 -3.43 -0.75 1.58
N ASP A 13 -4.24 -1.22 2.52
CA ASP A 13 -3.97 -2.39 3.36
C ASP A 13 -3.75 -3.66 2.54
N LEU A 14 -4.53 -3.88 1.49
CA LEU A 14 -4.34 -5.04 0.61
C LEU A 14 -3.07 -4.91 -0.25
N VAL A 15 -2.81 -3.73 -0.82
CA VAL A 15 -1.60 -3.48 -1.63
C VAL A 15 -0.32 -3.65 -0.80
N LEU A 16 -0.36 -3.22 0.46
CA LEU A 16 0.79 -3.25 1.37
C LEU A 16 0.76 -4.46 2.32
N SER A 17 -0.15 -5.41 2.10
CA SER A 17 -0.38 -6.60 2.93
C SER A 17 0.90 -7.33 3.30
N ASN A 18 1.76 -7.62 2.31
CA ASN A 18 3.03 -8.30 2.56
C ASN A 18 3.93 -7.55 3.57
N LEU A 19 3.96 -6.22 3.51
CA LEU A 19 4.74 -5.41 4.46
C LEU A 19 4.09 -5.36 5.84
N ILE A 20 2.76 -5.42 5.91
CA ILE A 20 1.98 -5.48 7.15
C ILE A 20 2.18 -6.83 7.84
N GLU A 21 2.03 -7.92 7.10
CA GLU A 21 2.18 -9.29 7.61
C GLU A 21 3.59 -9.58 8.10
N CYS A 22 4.61 -9.05 7.41
CA CYS A 22 6.00 -9.12 7.86
C CYS A 22 6.32 -8.14 9.01
N ASN A 23 5.36 -7.32 9.46
CA ASN A 23 5.54 -6.28 10.48
C ASN A 23 6.65 -5.26 10.14
N ILE A 24 6.84 -4.98 8.84
CA ILE A 24 7.86 -4.05 8.32
C ILE A 24 7.25 -2.67 8.06
N LEU A 25 5.96 -2.61 7.71
CA LEU A 25 5.27 -1.33 7.46
C LEU A 25 5.04 -0.57 8.76
N VAL A 26 5.70 0.59 8.92
CA VAL A 26 5.46 1.50 10.04
C VAL A 26 4.27 2.41 9.75
N MET A 27 4.27 3.07 8.58
CA MET A 27 3.14 3.85 8.11
C MET A 27 3.17 4.03 6.59
N ALA A 28 1.99 4.23 6.01
CA ALA A 28 1.85 4.85 4.69
C ALA A 28 1.07 6.17 4.82
N LYS A 29 1.34 7.13 3.94
CA LYS A 29 0.67 8.44 3.91
C LYS A 29 0.42 8.90 2.48
N ASP A 30 -0.75 9.48 2.23
CA ASP A 30 -1.10 10.12 0.95
C ASP A 30 -0.77 11.63 0.93
N GLU A 31 -1.06 12.29 -0.19
CA GLU A 31 -0.85 13.72 -0.40
C GLU A 31 -1.77 14.64 0.42
N TYR A 32 -2.91 14.14 0.88
CA TYR A 32 -3.89 14.90 1.68
C TYR A 32 -3.67 14.78 3.18
N GLY A 33 -2.71 13.95 3.61
CA GLY A 33 -2.40 13.74 5.01
C GLY A 33 -3.05 12.51 5.62
N ASN A 34 -3.80 11.73 4.86
CA ASN A 34 -4.40 10.48 5.33
C ASN A 34 -3.31 9.43 5.51
N VAL A 35 -3.46 8.60 6.54
CA VAL A 35 -2.43 7.62 6.94
C VAL A 35 -3.00 6.22 7.09
N LEU A 36 -2.17 5.23 6.76
CA LEU A 36 -2.34 3.82 7.11
C LEU A 36 -1.31 3.49 8.19
N ILE A 37 -1.76 3.06 9.37
CA ILE A 37 -0.91 2.69 10.52
C ILE A 37 -1.36 1.30 10.98
N PRO A 38 -0.63 0.23 10.61
CA PRO A 38 -1.02 -1.13 10.93
C PRO A 38 -1.09 -1.43 12.44
N SER A 39 -0.16 -0.86 13.22
CA SER A 39 -0.13 -1.05 14.68
C SER A 39 -1.34 -0.47 15.41
N TRP A 40 -2.07 0.46 14.78
CA TRP A 40 -3.31 1.03 15.30
C TRP A 40 -4.56 0.42 14.63
N ASN A 41 -4.36 -0.57 13.76
CA ASN A 41 -5.40 -1.14 12.91
C ASN A 41 -6.22 -0.07 12.17
N TYR A 42 -5.53 0.96 11.67
CA TYR A 42 -6.15 2.14 11.08
C TYR A 42 -5.75 2.32 9.61
N ASN A 43 -6.75 2.42 8.73
CA ASN A 43 -6.58 2.76 7.31
C ASN A 43 -7.41 4.00 6.96
N GLY A 44 -6.80 5.18 7.06
CA GLY A 44 -7.40 6.44 6.62
C GLY A 44 -7.22 6.75 5.13
N ILE A 45 -6.32 6.05 4.43
CA ILE A 45 -6.08 6.24 2.99
C ILE A 45 -7.24 5.65 2.19
N GLY A 46 -7.79 4.52 2.63
CA GLY A 46 -8.77 3.75 1.87
C GLY A 46 -8.09 3.07 0.67
N ASN A 47 -8.25 3.63 -0.52
CA ASN A 47 -7.72 3.07 -1.77
C ASN A 47 -6.45 3.80 -2.24
N MET A 48 -5.46 3.04 -2.68
CA MET A 48 -4.37 3.54 -3.50
C MET A 48 -4.85 3.73 -4.94
N VAL A 49 -4.61 4.90 -5.53
CA VAL A 49 -5.15 5.31 -6.83
C VAL A 49 -4.03 5.43 -7.87
N PRO A 50 -4.23 4.91 -9.11
CA PRO A 50 -3.25 5.04 -10.20
C PRO A 50 -2.78 6.47 -10.40
N GLY A 51 -1.47 6.65 -10.59
CA GLY A 51 -0.87 7.97 -10.82
C GLY A 51 -0.61 8.80 -9.56
N LYS A 52 -1.00 8.33 -8.37
CA LYS A 52 -0.71 9.00 -7.10
C LYS A 52 0.58 8.53 -6.44
N GLY A 53 1.19 9.42 -5.66
CA GLY A 53 2.37 9.14 -4.84
C GLY A 53 2.00 8.89 -3.38
N TYR A 54 2.67 7.92 -2.76
CA TYR A 54 2.50 7.58 -1.35
C TYR A 54 3.86 7.62 -0.64
N GLN A 55 3.89 8.22 0.55
CA GLN A 55 5.04 8.15 1.43
C GLN A 55 4.93 6.88 2.25
N ILE A 56 5.92 6.00 2.14
CA ILE A 56 5.99 4.75 2.87
C ILE A 56 7.16 4.84 3.86
N LYS A 57 6.90 4.55 5.13
CA LYS A 57 7.92 4.37 6.16
C LYS A 57 7.97 2.90 6.54
N VAL A 58 9.15 2.30 6.41
CA VAL A 58 9.44 0.92 6.76
C VAL A 58 10.45 0.85 7.90
N ALA A 59 10.39 -0.21 8.70
CA ALA A 59 11.32 -0.47 9.78
C ALA A 59 12.68 -0.97 9.26
N GLU A 60 12.68 -1.68 8.14
CA GLU A 60 13.86 -2.35 7.57
C GLU A 60 13.84 -2.28 6.03
N ASN A 61 14.99 -2.51 5.39
CA ASN A 61 15.09 -2.58 3.94
C ASN A 61 14.27 -3.74 3.38
N THR A 62 13.46 -3.47 2.38
CA THR A 62 12.52 -4.46 1.82
C THR A 62 12.19 -4.15 0.36
N LEU A 63 11.49 -5.08 -0.29
CA LEU A 63 10.92 -4.93 -1.62
C LEU A 63 9.39 -4.91 -1.53
N LEU A 64 8.76 -4.00 -2.27
CA LEU A 64 7.31 -3.99 -2.44
C LEU A 64 6.96 -4.66 -3.78
N HIS A 65 6.14 -5.69 -3.72
CA HIS A 65 5.64 -6.40 -4.90
C HIS A 65 4.20 -5.98 -5.24
N PHE A 66 3.97 -5.61 -6.50
CA PHE A 66 2.62 -5.35 -7.01
C PHE A 66 2.11 -6.58 -7.76
N TYR A 67 1.18 -7.32 -7.16
CA TYR A 67 0.54 -8.44 -7.81
C TYR A 67 -0.63 -7.96 -8.69
N GLN A 68 -0.73 -8.48 -9.91
CA GLN A 68 -1.91 -8.38 -10.75
C GLN A 68 -2.70 -9.69 -10.64
N THR A 69 -3.99 -9.61 -10.37
CA THR A 69 -4.88 -10.75 -10.51
C THR A 69 -5.17 -10.93 -11.99
N ILE A 70 -4.55 -11.92 -12.62
CA ILE A 70 -4.95 -12.40 -13.94
C ILE A 70 -6.18 -13.27 -13.72
N LEU A 71 -7.35 -12.81 -14.15
CA LEU A 71 -8.52 -13.67 -14.27
C LEU A 71 -8.25 -14.62 -15.44
N ILE A 72 -7.91 -15.87 -15.14
CA ILE A 72 -8.03 -16.93 -16.14
C ILE A 72 -9.53 -17.17 -16.33
N THR A 73 -10.08 -16.75 -17.47
CA THR A 73 -11.38 -17.23 -17.93
C THR A 73 -11.18 -18.66 -18.42
N GLU A 74 -11.82 -19.62 -17.75
CA GLU A 74 -11.99 -20.98 -18.26
C GLU A 74 -12.76 -21.01 -19.59
#